data_AF-A0A537I8V6-F1
#
_entry.id   AF-A0A537I8V6-F1
#
_cell.length_a   1.000
_cell.length_b   1.000
_cell.length_c   1.000
_cell.angle_alpha   90.00
_cell.angle_beta   90.00
_cell.angle_gamma   90.00
#
_symmetry.space_group_name_H-M   'P 1'
#
loop_
_entity.id
_entity.type
_entity.pdbx_description
1 polymer ?
#
loop_
_entity_poly.entity_id
_entity_poly.type
_entity_poly.pdbx_seq_one_letter_code
_entity_poly.pdbx_strand_id
1 'polypeptide(L)'
;MKAVVKLGGALFKRDPDVDALRSMGKVLSSFAGEGNQLVTVAGGGQNARVYIDVARRLGADESTSDLLGITVTRANAELFRLALGSIAVTKI
;
A
#
# COMPACT_ATOMS: atom_id res chain seq x y z
N MET A 1 -6.75 19.33 10.03
CA MET A 1 -5.42 19.41 9.37
C MET A 1 -5.41 18.59 8.09
N LYS A 2 -4.36 18.70 7.25
CA LYS A 2 -4.14 17.84 6.07
C LYS A 2 -2.84 17.07 6.25
N ALA A 3 -2.87 15.76 6.06
CA ALA A 3 -1.70 14.90 6.20
C ALA A 3 -1.61 13.86 5.07
N VAL A 4 -0.37 13.49 4.73
CA VAL A 4 -0.07 12.39 3.81
C VAL A 4 0.78 11.37 4.53
N VAL A 5 0.37 10.11 4.54
CA VAL A 5 1.10 9.02 5.20
C VAL A 5 1.57 8.02 4.15
N LYS A 6 2.89 7.87 4.04
CA LYS A 6 3.51 6.83 3.21
C LYS A 6 3.63 5.53 4.02
N LEU A 7 2.87 4.52 3.61
CA LEU A 7 2.92 3.19 4.20
C LEU A 7 4.07 2.40 3.56
N GLY A 8 5.11 2.15 4.35
CA GLY A 8 6.34 1.51 3.88
C GLY A 8 6.24 -0.01 3.75
N GLY A 9 7.31 -0.63 3.24
CA GLY A 9 7.38 -2.07 3.02
C GLY A 9 7.36 -2.93 4.28
N ALA A 10 7.54 -2.34 5.47
CA ALA A 10 7.39 -3.05 6.75
C ALA A 10 5.94 -3.50 7.02
N LEU A 11 4.96 -2.75 6.51
CA LEU A 11 3.54 -3.12 6.57
C LEU A 11 3.19 -4.17 5.50
N PHE A 12 3.84 -4.10 4.34
CA PHE A 12 3.60 -4.97 3.19
C PHE A 12 4.72 -6.02 3.04
N LYS A 13 4.76 -6.94 4.00
CA LYS A 13 5.64 -8.12 3.96
C LYS A 13 5.16 -9.11 2.90
N ARG A 14 5.95 -10.17 2.67
CA ARG A 14 5.60 -11.25 1.72
C ARG A 14 4.24 -11.85 2.06
N ASP A 15 4.03 -12.09 3.35
CA ASP A 15 2.75 -12.48 3.95
C ASP A 15 2.22 -11.30 4.78
N PRO A 16 1.23 -10.54 4.26
CA PRO A 16 0.67 -9.40 4.98
C PRO A 16 -0.03 -9.84 6.27
N ASP A 17 0.30 -9.15 7.36
CA ASP A 17 -0.29 -9.38 8.67
C ASP A 17 -1.61 -8.60 8.81
N VAL A 18 -2.70 -9.34 8.96
CA VAL A 18 -4.06 -8.79 9.08
C VAL A 18 -4.19 -7.88 10.30
N ASP A 19 -3.59 -8.23 11.43
CA ASP A 19 -3.70 -7.46 12.66
C ASP A 19 -2.86 -6.18 12.58
N ALA A 20 -1.70 -6.24 11.93
CA ALA A 20 -0.90 -5.05 11.65
C ALA A 20 -1.65 -4.05 10.73
N LEU A 21 -2.30 -4.55 9.67
CA LEU A 21 -3.11 -3.73 8.77
C LEU A 21 -4.30 -3.11 9.50
N ARG A 22 -5.04 -3.89 10.30
CA ARG A 22 -6.18 -3.41 11.10
C ARG A 22 -5.76 -2.38 12.14
N SER A 23 -4.65 -2.63 12.84
CA SER A 23 -4.12 -1.73 13.86
C SER A 23 -3.74 -0.37 13.24
N MET A 24 -3.00 -0.40 12.12
CA MET A 24 -2.65 0.81 11.38
C MET A 24 -3.89 1.53 10.82
N GLY A 25 -4.85 0.77 10.27
CA GLY A 25 -6.12 1.28 9.79
C GLY A 25 -6.89 2.01 10.90
N LYS A 26 -6.96 1.44 12.11
CA LYS A 26 -7.62 2.06 13.27
C LYS A 26 -6.97 3.38 13.69
N VAL A 27 -5.64 3.43 13.76
CA VAL A 27 -4.90 4.66 14.10
C VAL A 27 -5.20 5.77 13.10
N LEU A 28 -5.09 5.46 11.81
CA LEU A 28 -5.33 6.44 10.74
C LEU A 28 -6.80 6.85 10.62
N SER A 29 -7.72 5.92 10.90
CA SER A 29 -9.16 6.22 10.94
C SER A 29 -9.51 7.15 12.10
N SER A 30 -8.88 6.97 13.27
CA SER A 30 -9.06 7.88 14.41
C SER A 30 -8.62 9.29 14.05
N PHE A 31 -7.44 9.43 13.43
CA PHE A 31 -6.94 10.72 12.97
C PHE A 31 -7.90 11.39 11.99
N ALA A 32 -8.45 10.67 11.03
CA ALA A 32 -9.45 11.20 10.10
C ALA A 32 -10.78 11.56 10.81
N GLY A 33 -11.20 10.77 11.79
CA GLY A 33 -12.40 10.98 12.59
C GLY A 33 -12.40 12.28 13.42
N GLU A 34 -11.22 12.83 13.71
CA GLU A 34 -11.05 14.15 14.35
C GLU A 34 -11.29 15.33 13.38
N GLY A 35 -11.84 15.09 12.18
CA GLY A 35 -12.08 16.11 11.15
C GLY A 35 -10.83 16.45 10.32
N ASN A 36 -9.79 15.61 10.36
CA ASN A 36 -8.59 15.78 9.56
C ASN A 36 -8.75 15.15 8.17
N GLN A 37 -8.11 15.76 7.16
CA GLN A 37 -7.97 15.18 5.83
C GLN A 37 -6.71 14.32 5.76
N LEU A 38 -6.86 13.08 5.34
CA LEU A 38 -5.78 12.11 5.25
C LEU A 38 -5.68 11.53 3.84
N VAL A 39 -4.45 11.46 3.32
CA VAL A 39 -4.11 10.68 2.13
C VAL A 39 -3.11 9.60 2.52
N THR A 40 -3.35 8.37 2.09
CA THR A 40 -2.43 7.25 2.32
C THR A 40 -1.83 6.77 1.02
N VAL A 41 -0.52 6.51 1.01
CA VAL A 41 0.20 5.98 -0.16
C VAL A 41 0.82 4.64 0.22
N ALA A 42 0.42 3.55 -0.43
CA ALA A 42 1.04 2.24 -0.20
C ALA A 42 2.38 2.10 -0.93
N GLY A 43 3.34 1.42 -0.32
CA GLY A 43 4.59 0.99 -0.95
C GLY A 43 4.46 -0.39 -1.61
N GLY A 44 5.48 -0.81 -2.36
CA GLY A 44 5.48 -2.12 -3.03
C GLY A 44 5.80 -3.31 -2.11
N GLY A 45 6.51 -3.06 -1.01
CA GLY A 45 6.82 -4.12 -0.05
C GLY A 45 7.76 -5.20 -0.59
N GLN A 46 7.80 -6.33 0.11
CA GLN A 46 8.63 -7.47 -0.31
C GLN A 46 8.10 -8.10 -1.61
N ASN A 47 6.78 -8.16 -1.78
CA ASN A 47 6.16 -8.74 -2.97
C ASN A 47 6.54 -7.97 -4.25
N ALA A 48 6.60 -6.63 -4.23
CA ALA A 48 7.06 -5.89 -5.41
C ALA A 48 8.50 -6.28 -5.81
N ARG A 49 9.40 -6.44 -4.83
CA ARG A 49 10.79 -6.85 -5.11
C ARG A 49 10.88 -8.24 -5.73
N VAL A 50 10.08 -9.19 -5.24
CA VAL A 50 10.01 -10.55 -5.80
C VAL A 50 9.52 -10.52 -7.24
N TYR A 51 8.44 -9.77 -7.50
CA TYR A 51 7.86 -9.64 -8.83
C TYR A 51 8.83 -8.96 -9.81
N ILE A 52 9.48 -7.87 -9.39
CA ILE A 52 10.51 -7.17 -10.17
C ILE A 52 11.69 -8.09 -10.50
N ASP A 53 12.20 -8.84 -9.52
CA ASP A 53 13.31 -9.78 -9.72
C ASP A 53 12.97 -10.86 -10.75
N VAL A 54 11.78 -11.46 -10.62
CA VAL A 54 11.31 -12.47 -11.57
C VAL A 54 11.14 -11.87 -12.97
N ALA A 55 10.57 -10.67 -13.10
CA ALA A 55 10.41 -10.01 -14.39
C ALA A 55 11.75 -9.74 -15.08
N ARG A 56 12.75 -9.24 -14.34
CA ARG A 56 14.10 -9.03 -14.87
C ARG A 56 14.72 -10.34 -15.36
N ARG A 57 14.57 -11.43 -14.59
CA ARG A 57 15.07 -12.76 -14.97
C ARG A 57 14.34 -13.35 -16.20
N LEU A 58 13.14 -12.87 -16.49
CA LEU A 58 12.39 -13.19 -17.72
C LEU A 58 12.75 -12.28 -18.90
N GLY A 59 13.66 -11.32 -18.73
CA GLY A 59 14.12 -10.42 -19.79
C GLY A 59 13.31 -9.15 -19.94
N ALA A 60 12.48 -8.77 -18.96
CA ALA A 60 11.78 -7.49 -18.98
C ALA A 60 12.77 -6.31 -18.85
N ASP A 61 12.48 -5.22 -19.56
CA ASP A 61 13.18 -3.95 -19.34
C ASP A 61 12.81 -3.32 -17.99
N GLU A 62 13.54 -2.27 -17.60
CA GLU A 62 13.32 -1.58 -16.33
C GLU A 62 11.96 -0.89 -16.26
N SER A 63 11.45 -0.37 -17.37
CA SER A 63 10.14 0.29 -17.40
C SER A 63 8.99 -0.70 -17.13
N THR A 64 9.09 -1.89 -17.70
CA THR A 64 8.15 -3.00 -17.50
C THR A 64 8.25 -3.52 -16.07
N SER A 65 9.47 -3.64 -15.55
CA SER A 65 9.72 -4.02 -14.15
C SER A 65 9.11 -3.01 -13.18
N ASP A 66 9.27 -1.71 -13.43
CA ASP A 66 8.67 -0.65 -12.62
C ASP A 66 7.14 -0.67 -12.67
N LEU A 67 6.53 -0.87 -13.84
CA LEU A 67 5.07 -1.01 -13.98
C LEU A 67 4.52 -2.20 -13.18
N LEU A 68 5.26 -3.32 -13.16
CA LEU A 68 4.91 -4.47 -12.34
C LEU A 68 4.99 -4.12 -10.84
N GLY A 69 6.05 -3.42 -10.42
CA GLY A 69 6.17 -2.90 -9.06
C GLY A 69 5.03 -1.96 -8.66
N ILE A 70 4.63 -1.05 -9.56
CA ILE A 70 3.48 -0.14 -9.38
C ILE A 70 2.19 -0.94 -9.21
N THR A 71 1.99 -1.99 -10.00
CA THR A 71 0.82 -2.88 -9.88
C THR A 71 0.74 -3.51 -8.49
N VAL A 72 1.86 -3.95 -7.93
CA VAL A 72 1.90 -4.46 -6.56
C VAL A 72 1.61 -3.36 -5.52
N THR A 73 2.08 -2.12 -5.74
CA THR A 73 1.73 -1.01 -4.83
C THR A 73 0.23 -0.72 -4.79
N ARG A 74 -0.46 -0.87 -5.94
CA ARG A 74 -1.92 -0.72 -6.04
C ARG A 74 -2.64 -1.85 -5.30
N ALA A 75 -2.18 -3.09 -5.43
CA ALA A 75 -2.72 -4.22 -4.67
C ALA A 75 -2.58 -3.98 -3.15
N ASN A 76 -1.43 -3.48 -2.70
CA ASN A 76 -1.21 -3.11 -1.30
C ASN A 76 -2.11 -1.95 -0.83
N ALA A 77 -2.35 -0.96 -1.69
CA ALA A 77 -3.28 0.13 -1.40
C ALA A 77 -4.71 -0.38 -1.22
N GLU A 78 -5.14 -1.34 -2.05
CA GLU A 78 -6.46 -1.93 -1.95
C GLU A 78 -6.62 -2.77 -0.68
N LEU A 79 -5.60 -3.57 -0.31
CA LEU A 79 -5.59 -4.26 0.98
C LEU A 79 -5.72 -3.29 2.16
N PHE A 80 -5.02 -2.16 2.12
CA PHE A 80 -5.11 -1.17 3.17
C PHE A 80 -6.45 -0.41 3.18
N ARG A 81 -7.04 -0.18 2.01
CA ARG A 81 -8.40 0.39 1.88
C ARG A 81 -9.43 -0.47 2.61
N LEU A 82 -9.34 -1.80 2.48
CA LEU A 82 -10.19 -2.73 3.23
C LEU A 82 -10.01 -2.59 4.74
N ALA A 83 -8.79 -2.33 5.21
CA ALA A 83 -8.51 -2.10 6.64
C ALA A 83 -9.06 -0.76 7.17
N LEU A 84 -9.20 0.25 6.30
CA LEU A 84 -9.85 1.53 6.63
C LEU A 84 -11.38 1.46 6.57
N GLY A 85 -11.95 0.49 5.85
CA GLY A 85 -13.40 0.33 5.74
C GLY A 85 -14.09 1.50 5.03
N SER A 86 -15.24 1.93 5.55
CA SER A 86 -16.13 2.89 4.87
C SER A 86 -15.60 4.33 4.81
N ILE A 87 -14.56 4.67 5.57
CA ILE A 87 -13.98 6.02 5.56
C ILE A 87 -13.01 6.24 4.39
N ALA A 88 -12.61 5.16 3.70
CA ALA A 88 -11.68 5.24 2.58
C ALA A 88 -12.43 5.35 1.25
N VAL A 89 -12.11 6.40 0.49
CA VAL A 89 -12.56 6.59 -0.88
C VAL A 89 -11.36 6.48 -1.81
N THR A 90 -11.43 5.60 -2.80
CA THR A 90 -10.42 5.54 -3.85
C THR A 90 -10.65 6.71 -4.82
N LYS A 91 -9.67 7.62 -4.92
CA LYS A 91 -9.57 8.49 -6.09
C LYS A 91 -8.84 7.71 -7.17
N ILE A 92 -9.59 7.33 -8.21
CA ILE A 92 -9.05 6.78 -9.47
C ILE A 92 -8.68 7.96 -10.36
#